data_AF-A0A933BPH3-F1
#
_entry.id   AF-A0A933BPH3-F1
#
_cell.length_a   1.000
_cell.length_b   1.000
_cell.length_c   1.000
_cell.angle_alpha   90.00
_cell.angle_beta   90.00
_cell.angle_gamma   90.00
#
_symmetry.space_group_name_H-M   'P 1'
#
loop_
_entity.id
_entity.type
_entity.pdbx_description
1 polymer ?
#
loop_
_entity_poly.entity_id
_entity_poly.type
_entity_poly.pdbx_seq_one_letter_code
_entity_poly.pdbx_strand_id
1 'polypeptide(L)'
;MPGYYKKRKGPQGPNKNEQKVIRARKAEFEARSTSVLGSKFPSVKHLRIHLTFLDHQRVLNEQSLSITPSEAAVFSVSCPGRCGQGAFDFTKKITETVDASLPLSESSAKCMEPFYADSPDTCGCEIKCRMEIEYFPVAATPPSVSPEGEAK
;
A
#
# COMPACT_ATOMS: atom_id res chain seq x y z
N MET A 1 -49.53 43.35 20.54
CA MET A 1 -49.26 41.90 20.53
C MET A 1 -47.78 41.68 20.26
N PRO A 2 -46.97 41.17 21.21
CA PRO A 2 -45.55 40.96 20.97
C PRO A 2 -45.32 39.66 20.19
N GLY A 3 -44.61 39.76 19.06
CA GLY A 3 -44.29 38.64 18.17
C GLY A 3 -43.22 37.71 18.76
N TYR A 4 -43.50 36.41 18.76
CA TYR A 4 -42.59 35.35 19.15
C TYR A 4 -41.49 35.16 18.08
N TYR A 5 -40.24 35.50 18.41
CA TYR A 5 -39.09 35.15 17.58
C TYR A 5 -38.66 33.69 17.83
N LYS A 6 -38.88 32.81 16.84
CA LYS A 6 -38.34 31.43 16.85
C LYS A 6 -36.83 31.46 16.65
N LYS A 7 -36.05 31.11 17.70
CA LYS A 7 -34.60 30.85 17.62
C LYS A 7 -34.34 29.67 16.67
N ARG A 8 -33.75 29.93 15.49
CA ARG A 8 -33.27 28.89 14.57
C ARG A 8 -32.03 28.21 15.18
N LYS A 9 -32.13 26.91 15.49
CA LYS A 9 -30.98 26.07 15.84
C LYS A 9 -30.12 25.90 14.57
N GLY A 10 -28.90 26.44 14.58
CA GLY A 10 -27.93 26.23 13.51
C GLY A 10 -27.49 24.76 13.40
N PRO A 11 -26.86 24.37 12.28
CA PRO A 11 -26.42 22.99 12.05
C PRO A 11 -25.44 22.57 13.15
N GLN A 12 -25.78 21.48 13.82
CA GLN A 12 -25.00 20.91 14.91
C GLN A 12 -23.69 20.40 14.31
N GLY A 13 -22.60 21.15 14.51
CA GLY A 13 -21.26 20.69 14.15
C GLY A 13 -20.91 19.37 14.85
N PRO A 14 -19.93 18.62 14.33
CA PRO A 14 -19.59 17.28 14.82
C PRO A 14 -19.36 17.30 16.33
N ASN A 15 -19.97 16.36 17.03
CA ASN A 15 -19.97 16.28 18.48
C ASN A 15 -18.54 16.01 18.98
N LYS A 16 -18.20 16.43 20.21
CA LYS A 16 -16.85 16.27 20.80
C LYS A 16 -16.36 14.80 20.75
N ASN A 17 -17.28 13.84 20.84
CA ASN A 17 -16.97 12.42 20.70
C ASN A 17 -16.56 12.04 19.28
N GLU A 18 -17.23 12.57 18.25
CA GLU A 18 -16.88 12.31 16.85
C GLU A 18 -15.50 12.88 16.52
N GLN A 19 -15.16 14.07 17.04
CA GLN A 19 -13.82 14.64 16.88
C GLN A 19 -12.73 13.79 17.54
N LYS A 20 -13.03 13.15 18.68
CA LYS A 20 -12.09 12.25 19.37
C LYS A 20 -11.86 10.97 18.56
N VAL A 21 -12.92 10.40 17.99
CA VAL A 21 -12.84 9.22 17.12
C VAL A 21 -12.08 9.54 15.82
N ILE A 22 -12.32 10.71 15.23
CA ILE A 22 -11.59 11.17 14.04
C ILE A 22 -10.10 11.32 14.34
N ARG A 23 -9.73 11.92 15.49
CA ARG A 23 -8.32 12.03 15.91
C ARG A 23 -7.68 10.66 16.16
N ALA A 24 -8.38 9.75 16.82
CA ALA A 24 -7.87 8.40 17.07
C ALA A 24 -7.63 7.64 15.76
N ARG A 25 -8.59 7.68 14.82
CA ARG A 25 -8.42 7.09 13.49
C ARG A 25 -7.27 7.72 12.70
N LYS A 26 -7.10 9.04 12.80
CA LYS A 26 -6.02 9.75 12.11
C LYS A 26 -4.65 9.37 12.69
N ALA A 27 -4.53 9.30 14.02
CA ALA A 27 -3.30 8.86 14.69
C ALA A 27 -2.98 7.39 14.42
N GLU A 28 -3.98 6.50 14.34
CA GLU A 28 -3.78 5.09 13.99
C GLU A 28 -3.40 4.91 12.52
N PHE A 29 -3.97 5.73 11.63
CA PHE A 29 -3.59 5.79 10.22
C PHE A 29 -2.16 6.34 10.06
N GLU A 30 -1.79 7.40 10.78
CA GLU A 30 -0.44 7.94 10.83
C GLU A 30 0.55 6.90 11.38
N ALA A 31 0.25 6.24 12.50
CA ALA A 31 1.11 5.19 13.05
C ALA A 31 1.32 3.99 12.10
N ARG A 32 0.30 3.63 11.30
CA ARG A 32 0.43 2.61 10.25
C ARG A 32 1.17 3.11 9.00
N SER A 33 1.15 4.40 8.72
CA SER A 33 1.79 5.02 7.54
C SER A 33 3.19 5.60 7.81
N THR A 34 3.64 5.63 9.07
CA THR A 34 4.96 6.16 9.44
C THR A 34 6.04 5.07 9.51
N SER A 35 6.13 4.25 8.47
CA SER A 35 7.37 3.51 8.20
C SER A 35 7.84 3.91 6.81
N VAL A 36 8.83 4.78 6.76
CA VAL A 36 9.49 5.19 5.53
C VAL A 36 10.11 3.95 4.89
N LEU A 37 10.10 3.85 3.56
CA LEU A 37 10.63 2.70 2.83
C LEU A 37 12.06 2.34 3.30
N GLY A 38 12.93 3.34 3.46
CA GLY A 38 14.31 3.13 3.93
C GLY A 38 14.43 2.63 5.37
N SER A 39 13.43 2.90 6.24
CA SER A 39 13.41 2.37 7.61
C SER A 39 12.98 0.90 7.66
N LYS A 40 12.12 0.45 6.73
CA LYS A 40 11.70 -0.95 6.62
C LYS A 40 12.66 -1.79 5.78
N PHE A 41 13.19 -1.22 4.71
CA PHE A 41 13.99 -1.91 3.70
C PHE A 41 15.25 -1.09 3.40
N PRO A 42 16.27 -1.14 4.27
CA PRO A 42 17.48 -0.32 4.13
C PRO A 42 18.33 -0.67 2.89
N SER A 43 18.14 -1.87 2.33
CA SER A 43 18.82 -2.35 1.13
C SER A 43 18.21 -1.83 -0.18
N VAL A 44 16.99 -1.26 -0.13
CA VAL A 44 16.25 -0.81 -1.31
C VAL A 44 16.53 0.67 -1.59
N LYS A 45 17.05 0.95 -2.79
CA LYS A 45 17.36 2.30 -3.26
C LYS A 45 16.17 2.94 -3.96
N HIS A 46 15.43 2.17 -4.74
CA HIS A 46 14.24 2.65 -5.46
C HIS A 46 13.26 1.50 -5.63
N LEU A 47 11.97 1.79 -5.44
CA LEU A 47 10.89 0.84 -5.67
C LEU A 47 9.91 1.43 -6.67
N ARG A 48 9.71 0.77 -7.80
CA ARG A 48 8.67 1.13 -8.78
C ARG A 48 7.60 0.07 -8.78
N ILE A 49 6.36 0.49 -8.66
CA ILE A 49 5.19 -0.38 -8.63
C ILE A 49 4.27 0.04 -9.75
N HIS A 50 4.05 -0.86 -10.70
CA HIS A 50 3.08 -0.70 -11.78
C HIS A 50 1.86 -1.56 -11.46
N LEU A 51 0.72 -0.91 -11.29
CA LEU A 51 -0.56 -1.50 -10.95
C LEU A 51 -1.50 -1.39 -12.14
N THR A 52 -1.96 -2.51 -12.64
CA THR A 52 -2.96 -2.58 -13.72
C THR A 52 -4.21 -3.25 -13.18
N PHE A 53 -5.30 -2.49 -13.13
CA PHE A 53 -6.60 -2.99 -12.71
C PHE A 53 -7.37 -3.53 -13.91
N LEU A 54 -7.90 -4.73 -13.79
CA LEU A 54 -8.59 -5.48 -14.81
C LEU A 54 -9.99 -5.87 -14.31
N ASP A 55 -11.01 -5.67 -15.13
CA ASP A 55 -12.36 -6.19 -14.92
C ASP A 55 -12.73 -7.04 -16.13
N HIS A 56 -12.94 -8.34 -15.94
CA HIS A 56 -13.24 -9.27 -17.03
C HIS A 56 -12.33 -9.11 -18.26
N GLN A 57 -11.01 -9.01 -18.03
CA GLN A 57 -9.94 -8.78 -19.03
C GLN A 57 -9.87 -7.37 -19.66
N ARG A 58 -10.72 -6.42 -19.25
CA ARG A 58 -10.59 -5.01 -19.66
C ARG A 58 -9.78 -4.23 -18.65
N VAL A 59 -8.81 -3.44 -19.12
CA VAL A 59 -8.06 -2.52 -18.27
C VAL A 59 -8.99 -1.39 -17.82
N LEU A 60 -9.25 -1.28 -16.52
CA LEU A 60 -9.98 -0.15 -15.95
C LEU A 60 -9.05 1.03 -15.72
N ASN A 61 -7.89 0.76 -15.15
CA ASN A 61 -7.00 1.79 -14.65
C ASN A 61 -5.57 1.27 -14.58
N GLU A 62 -4.63 2.17 -14.78
CA GLU A 62 -3.19 1.93 -14.70
C GLU A 62 -2.60 2.99 -13.80
N GLN A 63 -1.87 2.55 -12.78
CA GLN A 63 -1.23 3.42 -11.82
C GLN A 63 0.24 3.03 -11.70
N SER A 64 1.12 4.00 -11.85
CA SER A 64 2.55 3.82 -11.63
C SER A 64 2.96 4.62 -10.40
N LEU A 65 3.51 3.93 -9.41
CA LEU A 65 3.99 4.51 -8.17
C LEU A 65 5.51 4.34 -8.13
N SER A 66 6.24 5.45 -8.11
CA SER A 66 7.67 5.47 -7.84
C SER A 66 7.87 5.89 -6.38
N ILE A 67 8.43 5.00 -5.56
CA ILE A 67 8.65 5.22 -4.13
C ILE A 67 10.15 5.30 -3.89
N THR A 68 10.56 6.41 -3.29
CA THR A 68 11.93 6.64 -2.81
C THR A 68 12.09 6.20 -1.35
N PRO A 69 13.33 5.96 -0.89
CA PRO A 69 13.61 5.56 0.49
C PRO A 69 13.21 6.61 1.54
N SER A 70 12.93 7.85 1.13
CA SER A 70 12.42 8.95 1.93
C SER A 70 10.89 9.05 1.97
N GLU A 71 10.18 8.29 1.14
CA GLU A 71 8.72 8.34 1.03
C GLU A 71 8.03 7.26 1.89
N ALA A 72 6.76 7.53 2.21
CA ALA A 72 5.92 6.62 2.97
C ALA A 72 5.65 5.34 2.16
N ALA A 73 5.93 4.19 2.77
CA ALA A 73 5.73 2.88 2.17
C ALA A 73 4.26 2.42 2.31
N VAL A 74 3.35 3.04 1.55
CA VAL A 74 1.93 2.66 1.52
C VAL A 74 1.67 1.74 0.33
N PHE A 75 1.45 0.46 0.62
CA PHE A 75 1.22 -0.59 -0.39
C PHE A 75 -0.21 -1.13 -0.39
N SER A 76 -1.10 -0.44 0.32
CA SER A 76 -2.52 -0.71 0.34
C SER A 76 -3.20 0.13 -0.75
N VAL A 77 -3.87 -0.53 -1.69
CA VAL A 77 -4.54 0.15 -2.80
C VAL A 77 -6.01 -0.22 -2.81
N SER A 78 -6.87 0.79 -2.86
CA SER A 78 -8.32 0.58 -2.93
C SER A 78 -8.72 -0.01 -4.28
N CYS A 79 -9.68 -0.93 -4.27
CA CYS A 79 -10.24 -1.51 -5.47
C CYS A 79 -11.08 -0.44 -6.21
N PRO A 80 -10.78 -0.11 -7.47
CA PRO A 80 -11.60 0.80 -8.28
C PRO A 80 -12.89 0.13 -8.79
N GLY A 81 -13.10 -1.16 -8.47
CA GLY A 81 -14.30 -1.90 -8.80
C GLY A 81 -15.52 -1.43 -8.03
N ARG A 82 -16.69 -2.05 -8.29
CA ARG A 82 -17.96 -1.61 -7.70
C ARG A 82 -18.18 -2.07 -6.26
N CYS A 83 -17.25 -2.83 -5.65
CA CYS A 83 -17.38 -3.29 -4.27
C CYS A 83 -17.23 -2.17 -3.22
N GLY A 84 -16.56 -1.05 -3.55
CA GLY A 84 -16.46 0.13 -2.69
C GLY A 84 -15.68 -0.02 -1.37
N GLN A 85 -15.40 -1.26 -0.92
CA GLN A 85 -14.67 -1.56 0.32
C GLN A 85 -13.41 -2.43 0.10
N GLY A 86 -13.25 -3.01 -1.09
CA GLY A 86 -12.12 -3.90 -1.37
C GLY A 86 -10.80 -3.14 -1.31
N ALA A 87 -9.82 -3.70 -0.60
CA ALA A 87 -8.46 -3.19 -0.56
C ALA A 87 -7.47 -4.32 -0.89
N PHE A 88 -6.48 -4.01 -1.72
CA PHE A 88 -5.38 -4.89 -2.03
C PHE A 88 -4.17 -4.50 -1.20
N ASP A 89 -3.66 -5.41 -0.38
CA ASP A 89 -2.44 -5.19 0.41
C ASP A 89 -1.29 -6.01 -0.19
N PHE A 90 -0.28 -5.30 -0.72
CA PHE A 90 0.92 -5.92 -1.29
C PHE A 90 2.11 -5.95 -0.31
N THR A 91 1.91 -5.53 0.94
CA THR A 91 3.00 -5.38 1.92
C THR A 91 3.73 -6.69 2.15
N LYS A 92 2.99 -7.80 2.27
CA LYS A 92 3.58 -9.14 2.43
C LYS A 92 4.41 -9.55 1.22
N LYS A 93 3.87 -9.34 0.01
CA LYS A 93 4.56 -9.69 -1.24
C LYS A 93 5.84 -8.87 -1.46
N ILE A 94 5.81 -7.60 -1.10
CA ILE A 94 6.99 -6.73 -1.17
C ILE A 94 8.05 -7.21 -0.18
N THR A 95 7.64 -7.54 1.04
CA THR A 95 8.56 -8.08 2.07
C THR A 95 9.22 -9.37 1.57
N GLU A 96 8.42 -10.34 1.08
CA GLU A 96 8.94 -11.58 0.50
C GLU A 96 9.92 -11.34 -0.67
N THR A 97 9.59 -10.38 -1.54
CA THR A 97 10.42 -10.06 -2.72
C THR A 97 11.75 -9.42 -2.31
N VAL A 98 11.72 -8.52 -1.33
CA VAL A 98 12.90 -7.85 -0.80
C VAL A 98 13.78 -8.82 -0.01
N ASP A 99 13.18 -9.70 0.82
CA ASP A 99 13.91 -10.77 1.51
C ASP A 99 14.58 -11.73 0.51
N ALA A 100 13.89 -12.05 -0.58
CA ALA A 100 14.47 -12.85 -1.67
C ALA A 100 15.48 -12.09 -2.53
N SER A 101 15.70 -10.79 -2.30
CA SER A 101 16.58 -9.92 -3.09
C SER A 101 16.29 -9.96 -4.60
N LEU A 102 15.02 -10.15 -4.96
CA LEU A 102 14.61 -10.23 -6.36
C LEU A 102 14.48 -8.80 -6.95
N PRO A 103 15.08 -8.52 -8.12
CA PRO A 103 15.02 -7.20 -8.74
C PRO A 103 13.69 -6.92 -9.45
N LEU A 104 12.96 -7.98 -9.82
CA LEU A 104 11.67 -7.91 -10.49
C LEU A 104 10.74 -8.96 -9.89
N SER A 105 9.50 -8.56 -9.60
CA SER A 105 8.46 -9.46 -9.11
C SER A 105 7.12 -9.06 -9.69
N GLU A 106 6.40 -10.06 -10.21
CA GLU A 106 5.08 -9.89 -10.77
C GLU A 106 4.10 -10.70 -9.93
N SER A 107 3.01 -10.06 -9.51
CA SER A 107 1.96 -10.70 -8.72
C SER A 107 0.60 -10.27 -9.24
N SER A 108 -0.39 -11.15 -9.09
CA SER A 108 -1.78 -10.83 -9.35
C SER A 108 -2.64 -11.19 -8.16
N ALA A 109 -3.64 -10.35 -7.89
CA ALA A 109 -4.63 -10.59 -6.85
C ALA A 109 -6.02 -10.34 -7.41
N LYS A 110 -7.03 -11.06 -6.92
CA LYS A 110 -8.43 -10.85 -7.30
C LYS A 110 -9.22 -10.39 -6.08
N CYS A 111 -10.10 -9.42 -6.29
CA CYS A 111 -11.02 -8.97 -5.25
C CYS A 111 -12.13 -10.01 -5.10
N MET A 112 -12.19 -10.66 -3.95
CA MET A 112 -13.25 -11.61 -3.59
C MET A 112 -14.36 -10.97 -2.77
N GLU A 113 -14.38 -9.64 -2.63
CA GLU A 113 -15.45 -8.97 -1.90
C GLU A 113 -16.78 -9.02 -2.67
N PRO A 114 -17.90 -9.26 -1.98
CA PRO A 114 -19.22 -9.23 -2.60
C PRO A 114 -19.61 -7.79 -2.98
N PHE A 115 -20.39 -7.63 -4.04
CA PHE A 115 -20.89 -6.31 -4.46
C PHE A 115 -21.85 -5.69 -3.44
N TYR A 116 -22.67 -6.52 -2.80
CA TYR A 116 -23.63 -6.13 -1.76
C TYR A 116 -23.63 -7.17 -0.65
N ALA A 117 -24.03 -6.78 0.58
CA ALA A 117 -24.36 -7.75 1.61
C ALA A 117 -25.46 -8.69 1.06
N ASP A 118 -25.20 -10.00 1.05
CA ASP A 118 -26.03 -11.09 0.48
C ASP A 118 -26.00 -11.32 -1.06
N SER A 119 -25.14 -10.65 -1.85
CA SER A 119 -25.01 -11.02 -3.28
C SER A 119 -24.06 -12.22 -3.49
N PRO A 120 -24.42 -13.23 -4.32
CA PRO A 120 -23.49 -14.29 -4.72
C PRO A 120 -22.39 -13.79 -5.66
N ASP A 121 -22.61 -12.62 -6.29
CA ASP A 121 -21.64 -11.99 -7.18
C ASP A 121 -20.51 -11.31 -6.39
N THR A 122 -19.29 -11.73 -6.69
CA THR A 122 -18.05 -11.11 -6.19
C THR A 122 -17.57 -10.06 -7.19
N CYS A 123 -16.82 -9.07 -6.69
CA CYS A 123 -16.32 -7.98 -7.52
C CYS A 123 -15.57 -8.48 -8.77
N GLY A 124 -14.80 -9.57 -8.64
CA GLY A 124 -14.10 -10.19 -9.76
C GLY A 124 -12.96 -9.36 -10.35
N CYS A 125 -12.76 -8.12 -9.89
CA CYS A 125 -11.67 -7.25 -10.34
C CYS A 125 -10.31 -7.88 -10.01
N GLU A 126 -9.46 -7.99 -11.01
CA GLU A 126 -8.09 -8.47 -10.88
C GLU A 126 -7.15 -7.28 -10.89
N ILE A 127 -6.13 -7.32 -10.05
CA ILE A 127 -5.03 -6.36 -10.09
C ILE A 127 -3.77 -7.12 -10.45
N LYS A 128 -3.06 -6.64 -11.47
CA LYS A 128 -1.70 -7.06 -11.78
C LYS A 128 -0.75 -6.03 -11.20
N CYS A 129 0.17 -6.48 -10.37
CA CYS A 129 1.17 -5.66 -9.72
C CYS A 129 2.55 -6.13 -10.19
N ARG A 130 3.24 -5.29 -10.94
CA ARG A 130 4.64 -5.46 -11.33
C ARG A 130 5.51 -4.54 -10.48
N MET A 131 6.43 -5.13 -9.74
CA MET A 131 7.35 -4.45 -8.83
C MET A 131 8.76 -4.53 -9.39
N GLU A 132 9.41 -3.40 -9.53
CA GLU A 132 10.81 -3.27 -9.93
C GLU A 132 11.58 -2.65 -8.76
N ILE A 133 12.57 -3.38 -8.27
CA ILE A 133 13.34 -3.02 -7.08
C ILE A 133 14.80 -2.79 -7.49
N GLU A 134 15.26 -1.56 -7.30
CA GLU A 134 16.67 -1.23 -7.40
C GLU A 134 17.29 -1.28 -6.00
N TYR A 135 18.28 -2.16 -5.82
CA TYR A 135 19.02 -2.28 -4.57
C TYR A 135 20.25 -1.38 -4.57
N PHE A 136 20.72 -1.00 -3.39
CA PHE A 136 22.06 -0.42 -3.28
C PHE A 136 23.11 -1.44 -3.72
N PRO A 137 24.17 -1.02 -4.43
CA PRO A 137 25.27 -1.91 -4.73
C PRO A 137 25.89 -2.35 -3.40
N VAL A 138 25.66 -3.61 -3.03
CA VAL A 138 26.46 -4.25 -1.98
C VAL A 138 27.87 -4.26 -2.55
N ALA A 139 28.77 -3.48 -1.96
CA ALA A 139 30.18 -3.51 -2.32
C ALA A 139 30.59 -4.99 -2.31
N ALA A 140 30.88 -5.54 -3.49
CA ALA A 140 31.34 -6.90 -3.61
C ALA A 140 32.57 -7.00 -2.72
N THR A 141 32.43 -7.62 -1.56
CA THR A 141 33.59 -8.08 -0.80
C THR A 141 34.36 -8.93 -1.80
N PRO A 142 35.57 -8.52 -2.22
CA PRO A 142 36.36 -9.36 -3.09
C PRO A 142 36.48 -10.72 -2.40
N PRO A 143 36.39 -11.84 -3.14
CA PRO A 143 36.58 -13.15 -2.54
C PRO A 143 37.90 -13.08 -1.77
N SER A 144 37.84 -13.33 -0.45
CA SER A 144 39.02 -13.44 0.38
C SER A 144 39.88 -14.52 -0.24
N VAL A 145 40.93 -14.10 -0.96
CA VAL A 145 41.97 -15.00 -1.44
C VAL A 145 42.61 -15.54 -0.18
N SER A 146 42.19 -16.72 0.26
CA SER A 146 42.91 -17.48 1.26
C SER A 146 44.33 -17.69 0.71
N PRO A 147 45.38 -17.19 1.37
CA PRO A 147 46.72 -17.62 1.03
C PRO A 147 46.84 -19.07 1.50
N GLU A 148 46.57 -20.03 0.62
CA GLU A 148 47.05 -21.39 0.83
C GLU A 148 48.58 -21.31 0.80
N GLY A 149 49.15 -21.30 2.02
CA GLY A 149 50.56 -21.39 2.26
C GLY A 149 51.13 -22.68 1.70
N GLU A 150 52.17 -22.53 0.90
CA GLU A 150 53.49 -23.10 1.16
C GLU A 150 53.52 -24.32 2.09
N ALA A 151 53.69 -25.52 1.51
CA ALA A 151 54.39 -26.61 2.18
C ALA A 151 54.93 -27.65 1.19
N LYS A 152 56.24 -27.54 0.94
CA LYS A 152 57.25 -28.58 0.62
C LYS A 152 57.11 -29.46 -0.62
#